data_AF-A0A969CR90-F1
#
_entry.id   AF-A0A969CR90-F1
#
_cell.length_a   1.000
_cell.length_b   1.000
_cell.length_c   1.000
_cell.angle_alpha   90.00
_cell.angle_beta   90.00
_cell.angle_gamma   90.00
#
_symmetry.space_group_name_H-M   'P 1'
#
loop_
_entity.id
_entity.type
_entity.pdbx_description
1 polymer ?
#
loop_
_entity_poly.entity_id
_entity_poly.type
_entity_poly.pdbx_seq_one_letter_code
_entity_poly.pdbx_strand_id
1 'polypeptide(L)'
;MSHFSTLRTKITDAEILKTSLKDLGVQVKTEADVRGYHGQRVRADIVAVLEGEYDLGWSQNTDGTFDLIADLWGVAKKHNQTELINSINQKYAINKTLVAAKRPGLQNANVKLVVHS
;
A
#
# COMPACT_ATOMS: atom_id res chain seq x y z
N MET A 1 10.87 21.01 10.54
CA MET A 1 9.95 19.95 10.99
C MET A 1 9.80 18.94 9.86
N SER A 2 9.62 17.67 10.20
CA SER A 2 9.33 16.62 9.21
C SER A 2 7.85 16.68 8.84
N HIS A 3 7.51 16.62 7.54
CA HIS A 3 6.12 16.54 7.07
C HIS A 3 5.60 15.10 6.98
N PHE A 4 6.45 14.12 7.31
CA PHE A 4 6.04 12.73 7.29
C PHE A 4 4.92 12.47 8.29
N SER A 5 3.88 11.81 7.79
CA SER A 5 2.78 11.27 8.56
C SER A 5 2.88 9.75 8.58
N THR A 6 2.51 9.17 9.71
CA THR A 6 2.38 7.72 9.88
C THR A 6 0.92 7.37 10.10
N LEU A 7 0.39 6.46 9.28
CA LEU A 7 -1.00 6.00 9.34
C LEU A 7 -1.02 4.48 9.55
N ARG A 8 -1.69 4.03 10.61
CA ARG A 8 -1.90 2.60 10.86
C ARG A 8 -2.78 2.00 9.76
N THR A 9 -2.37 0.88 9.17
CA THR A 9 -3.15 0.18 8.15
C THR A 9 -3.62 -1.21 8.64
N LYS A 10 -4.48 -1.87 7.85
CA LYS A 10 -4.87 -3.28 8.05
C LYS A 10 -4.04 -4.24 7.20
N ILE A 11 -3.01 -3.74 6.51
CA ILE A 11 -2.11 -4.55 5.69
C ILE A 11 -1.24 -5.38 6.62
N THR A 12 -1.11 -6.66 6.30
CA THR A 12 -0.45 -7.69 7.14
C THR A 12 0.37 -8.68 6.30
N ASP A 13 0.39 -8.51 4.98
CA ASP A 13 1.05 -9.44 4.06
C ASP A 13 1.84 -8.64 3.02
N ALA A 14 3.16 -8.76 3.09
CA ALA A 14 4.09 -8.05 2.24
C ALA A 14 3.98 -8.45 0.77
N GLU A 15 3.82 -9.74 0.47
CA GLU A 15 3.76 -10.23 -0.92
C GLU A 15 2.49 -9.79 -1.61
N ILE A 16 1.35 -9.84 -0.89
CA ILE A 16 0.08 -9.32 -1.42
C ILE A 16 0.19 -7.82 -1.66
N LEU A 17 0.78 -7.04 -0.74
CA LEU A 17 0.97 -5.60 -0.94
C LEU A 17 1.84 -5.30 -2.17
N LYS A 18 3.00 -5.95 -2.29
CA LYS A 18 3.89 -5.78 -3.45
C LYS A 18 3.20 -6.14 -4.77
N THR A 19 2.41 -7.21 -4.77
CA THR A 19 1.63 -7.63 -5.95
C THR A 19 0.55 -6.62 -6.27
N SER A 20 -0.18 -6.12 -5.28
CA SER A 20 -1.23 -5.11 -5.49
C SER A 20 -0.68 -3.79 -6.02
N LEU A 21 0.48 -3.34 -5.56
CA LEU A 21 1.14 -2.16 -6.10
C LEU A 21 1.55 -2.36 -7.56
N LYS A 22 2.16 -3.52 -7.89
CA LYS A 22 2.53 -3.86 -9.28
C LYS A 22 1.32 -3.94 -10.21
N ASP A 23 0.23 -4.53 -9.74
CA ASP A 23 -1.02 -4.64 -10.50
C ASP A 23 -1.66 -3.26 -10.80
N LEU A 24 -1.36 -2.25 -9.98
CA LEU A 24 -1.74 -0.86 -10.20
C LEU A 24 -0.73 -0.10 -11.08
N GLY A 25 0.28 -0.78 -11.61
CA GLY A 25 1.34 -0.16 -12.41
C GLY A 25 2.36 0.65 -11.60
N VAL A 26 2.36 0.51 -10.27
CA VAL A 26 3.26 1.25 -9.39
C VAL A 26 4.57 0.49 -9.22
N GLN A 27 5.69 1.19 -9.41
CA GLN A 27 7.01 0.62 -9.18
C GLN A 27 7.23 0.39 -7.68
N VAL A 28 7.77 -0.78 -7.33
CA VAL A 28 8.02 -1.16 -5.94
C VAL A 28 9.52 -1.35 -5.70
N LYS A 29 10.00 -0.79 -4.59
CA LYS A 29 11.30 -1.10 -4.00
C LYS A 29 11.08 -1.71 -2.62
N THR A 30 12.01 -2.55 -2.18
CA THR A 30 12.03 -3.11 -0.82
C THR A 30 13.23 -2.57 -0.08
N GLU A 31 13.14 -2.44 1.25
CA GLU A 31 14.28 -2.02 2.07
C GLU A 31 14.90 -0.74 1.51
N ALA A 32 14.07 0.29 1.38
CA ALA A 32 14.41 1.51 0.65
C ALA A 32 13.91 2.76 1.37
N ASP A 33 14.35 3.91 0.87
CA ASP A 33 14.01 5.21 1.43
C ASP A 33 12.81 5.83 0.71
N VAL A 34 11.79 6.19 1.49
CA VAL A 34 10.64 7.00 1.08
C VAL A 34 11.09 8.45 0.90
N ARG A 35 10.88 9.02 -0.29
CA ARG A 35 11.20 10.43 -0.56
C ARG A 35 10.12 11.37 -0.01
N GLY A 36 10.55 12.48 0.60
CA GLY A 36 9.68 13.51 1.17
C GLY A 36 10.21 14.93 0.96
N TYR A 37 9.57 15.92 1.61
CA TYR A 37 9.91 17.34 1.45
C TYR A 37 11.39 17.66 1.69
N HIS A 38 11.96 18.53 0.85
CA HIS A 38 13.34 19.02 0.96
C HIS A 38 14.40 17.90 1.02
N GLY A 39 14.17 16.79 0.31
CA GLY A 39 15.11 15.67 0.27
C GLY A 39 15.14 14.84 1.55
N GLN A 40 14.16 15.04 2.44
CA GLN A 40 13.97 14.15 3.59
C GLN A 40 13.70 12.73 3.11
N ARG A 41 14.25 11.77 3.85
CA ARG A 41 14.14 10.35 3.57
C ARG A 41 13.79 9.60 4.84
N VAL A 42 12.84 8.67 4.73
CA VAL A 42 12.49 7.75 5.81
C VAL A 42 12.59 6.33 5.31
N ARG A 43 13.27 5.47 6.08
CA ARG A 43 13.42 4.05 5.75
C ARG A 43 12.08 3.33 5.86
N ALA A 44 11.77 2.45 4.90
CA ALA A 44 10.61 1.58 4.94
C ALA A 44 10.91 0.20 4.31
N ASP A 45 10.18 -0.81 4.78
CA ASP A 45 10.29 -2.19 4.30
C ASP A 45 9.84 -2.33 2.84
N ILE A 46 8.78 -1.60 2.47
CA ILE A 46 8.24 -1.56 1.10
C ILE A 46 8.01 -0.09 0.71
N VAL A 47 8.48 0.30 -0.48
CA VAL A 47 8.31 1.66 -1.03
C VAL A 47 7.63 1.58 -2.38
N ALA A 48 6.48 2.25 -2.50
CA ALA A 48 5.84 2.56 -3.77
C ALA A 48 6.46 3.85 -4.32
N VAL A 49 7.19 3.71 -5.43
CA VAL A 49 7.82 4.85 -6.12
C VAL A 49 6.77 5.53 -6.98
N LEU A 50 6.44 6.77 -6.64
CA LEU A 50 5.47 7.55 -7.40
C LEU A 50 6.17 8.49 -8.39
N GLU A 51 5.40 8.96 -9.37
CA GLU A 51 5.86 10.05 -10.23
C GLU A 51 6.06 11.34 -9.42
N GLY A 52 7.20 11.99 -9.63
CA GLY A 52 7.61 13.18 -8.87
C GLY A 52 8.59 12.85 -7.75
N GLU A 53 8.57 13.69 -6.71
CA GLU A 53 9.60 13.73 -5.66
C GLU A 53 9.17 13.09 -4.33
N TYR A 54 7.98 12.48 -4.29
CA TYR A 54 7.38 11.94 -3.07
C TYR A 54 6.96 10.49 -3.29
N ASP A 55 7.11 9.65 -2.27
CA ASP A 55 6.77 8.23 -2.31
C ASP A 55 5.82 7.86 -1.17
N LEU A 56 5.26 6.64 -1.25
CA LEU A 56 4.59 5.98 -0.12
C LEU A 56 5.46 4.84 0.39
N GLY A 57 5.63 4.74 1.70
CA GLY A 57 6.30 3.62 2.36
C GLY A 57 5.38 2.83 3.27
N TRP A 58 5.70 1.56 3.46
CA TRP A 58 5.09 0.72 4.48
C TRP A 58 6.19 0.15 5.35
N SER A 59 6.08 0.35 6.67
CA SER A 59 6.98 -0.28 7.63
C SER A 59 6.27 -1.30 8.48
N GLN A 60 6.90 -2.47 8.67
CA GLN A 60 6.32 -3.56 9.42
C GLN A 60 6.42 -3.30 10.93
N ASN A 61 5.28 -3.37 11.60
CA ASN A 61 5.17 -3.31 13.04
C ASN A 61 5.49 -4.67 13.66
N THR A 62 5.80 -4.67 14.97
CA THR A 62 6.07 -5.90 15.74
C THR A 62 4.89 -6.86 15.80
N ASP A 63 3.67 -6.37 15.59
CA ASP A 63 2.43 -7.17 15.53
C ASP A 63 2.16 -7.77 14.14
N GLY A 64 3.06 -7.56 13.18
CA GLY A 64 2.95 -8.03 11.80
C GLY A 64 2.08 -7.17 10.89
N THR A 65 1.46 -6.10 11.41
CA THR A 65 0.77 -5.09 10.58
C THR A 65 1.76 -4.14 9.94
N PHE A 66 1.34 -3.38 8.93
CA PHE A 66 2.16 -2.33 8.32
C PHE A 66 1.59 -0.94 8.61
N ASP A 67 2.47 0.00 8.95
CA ASP A 67 2.16 1.43 9.00
C ASP A 67 2.54 2.08 7.66
N LEU A 68 1.63 2.89 7.11
CA LEU A 68 1.88 3.72 5.94
C LEU A 68 2.61 4.98 6.38
N ILE A 69 3.79 5.23 5.81
CA ILE A 69 4.65 6.37 6.10
C ILE A 69 4.82 7.19 4.82
N ALA A 70 4.44 8.46 4.84
CA ALA A 70 4.58 9.34 3.68
C ALA A 70 4.48 10.82 4.05
N ASP A 71 5.07 11.68 3.21
CA ASP A 71 4.74 13.09 3.17
C ASP A 71 3.47 13.29 2.33
N LEU A 72 2.32 13.22 2.99
CA LEU A 72 1.01 13.21 2.34
C LEU A 72 0.69 14.53 1.63
N TRP A 73 1.12 15.65 2.21
CA TRP A 73 0.97 16.96 1.57
C TRP A 73 1.80 17.06 0.28
N GLY A 74 3.02 16.53 0.30
CA GLY A 74 3.88 16.43 -0.87
C GLY A 74 3.30 15.55 -1.97
N VAL A 75 2.79 14.36 -1.60
CA VAL A 75 2.10 13.43 -2.52
C VAL A 75 0.91 14.12 -3.18
N ALA A 76 0.11 14.88 -2.41
CA ALA A 76 -1.07 15.60 -2.90
C ALA A 76 -0.79 16.65 -3.98
N LYS A 77 0.47 17.05 -4.18
CA LYS A 77 0.86 18.00 -5.25
C LYS A 77 0.73 17.42 -6.65
N LYS A 78 0.87 16.10 -6.81
CA LYS A 78 0.83 15.41 -8.11
C LYS A 78 -0.22 14.30 -8.17
N HIS A 79 -0.64 13.78 -7.02
CA HIS A 79 -1.53 12.63 -6.95
C HIS A 79 -2.76 12.98 -6.12
N ASN A 80 -3.93 12.46 -6.50
CA ASN A 80 -5.07 12.46 -5.59
C ASN A 80 -4.80 11.43 -4.49
N GLN A 81 -4.33 11.91 -3.34
CA GLN A 81 -3.90 11.06 -2.22
C GLN A 81 -4.99 10.09 -1.76
N THR A 82 -6.23 10.55 -1.68
CA THR A 82 -7.36 9.73 -1.22
C THR A 82 -7.66 8.61 -2.20
N GLU A 83 -7.74 8.93 -3.50
CA GLU A 83 -7.96 7.92 -4.54
C GLU A 83 -6.81 6.92 -4.58
N LEU A 84 -5.56 7.39 -4.54
CA LEU A 84 -4.38 6.53 -4.56
C LEU A 84 -4.39 5.51 -3.39
N ILE A 85 -4.58 5.99 -2.16
CA ILE A 85 -4.62 5.11 -0.98
C ILE A 85 -5.80 4.15 -1.04
N ASN A 86 -6.97 4.61 -1.49
CA ASN A 86 -8.15 3.77 -1.63
C ASN A 86 -7.96 2.68 -2.69
N SER A 87 -7.40 3.00 -3.86
CA SER A 87 -7.09 2.03 -4.90
C SER A 87 -6.12 0.95 -4.42
N ILE A 88 -5.06 1.34 -3.69
CA ILE A 88 -4.10 0.39 -3.10
C ILE A 88 -4.79 -0.54 -2.11
N ASN A 89 -5.59 0.02 -1.18
CA ASN A 89 -6.31 -0.77 -0.19
C ASN A 89 -7.33 -1.72 -0.82
N GLN A 90 -8.08 -1.27 -1.82
CA GLN A 90 -9.05 -2.10 -2.55
C GLN A 90 -8.34 -3.23 -3.28
N LYS A 91 -7.26 -2.92 -4.02
CA LYS A 91 -6.49 -3.93 -4.75
C LYS A 91 -5.84 -4.95 -3.80
N TYR A 92 -5.36 -4.51 -2.64
CA TYR A 92 -4.86 -5.39 -1.58
C TYR A 92 -5.94 -6.33 -1.07
N ALA A 93 -7.14 -5.81 -0.74
CA ALA A 93 -8.24 -6.63 -0.26
C ALA A 93 -8.69 -7.68 -1.28
N ILE A 94 -8.75 -7.31 -2.57
CA ILE A 94 -9.04 -8.24 -3.68
C ILE A 94 -7.99 -9.35 -3.73
N ASN A 95 -6.71 -8.99 -3.82
CA ASN A 95 -5.63 -9.96 -3.94
C ASN A 95 -5.55 -10.88 -2.70
N LYS A 96 -5.78 -10.34 -1.50
CA LYS A 96 -5.87 -11.13 -0.26
C LYS A 96 -7.01 -12.13 -0.28
N THR A 97 -8.18 -11.71 -0.76
CA THR A 97 -9.36 -12.59 -0.88
C THR A 97 -9.11 -13.70 -1.90
N LEU A 98 -8.47 -13.39 -3.04
CA LEU A 98 -8.14 -14.38 -4.06
C LEU A 98 -7.13 -15.42 -3.56
N VAL A 99 -6.09 -15.00 -2.82
CA VAL A 99 -5.13 -15.92 -2.20
C VAL A 99 -5.81 -16.81 -1.17
N ALA A 100 -6.73 -16.26 -0.36
CA ALA A 100 -7.51 -17.05 0.59
C ALA A 100 -8.43 -18.06 -0.13
N ALA A 101 -9.15 -17.66 -1.18
CA ALA A 101 -10.07 -18.50 -1.92
C ALA A 101 -9.40 -19.68 -2.66
N LYS A 102 -8.14 -19.50 -3.11
CA LYS A 102 -7.36 -20.58 -3.73
C LYS A 102 -6.94 -21.69 -2.76
N ARG A 103 -7.17 -21.52 -1.45
CA ARG A 103 -6.87 -22.58 -0.47
C ARG A 103 -7.85 -23.75 -0.68
N PRO A 104 -7.37 -25.01 -0.68
CA PRO A 104 -8.17 -26.19 -1.02
C PRO A 104 -9.49 -26.39 -0.24
N GLY A 105 -9.70 -25.71 0.89
CA GLY A 105 -10.93 -25.77 1.68
C GLY A 105 -12.05 -24.79 1.29
N LEU A 106 -11.81 -23.84 0.38
CA LEU A 106 -12.79 -22.79 0.01
C LEU A 106 -13.45 -22.98 -1.37
N GLN A 107 -13.10 -24.03 -2.12
CA GLN A 107 -13.62 -24.29 -3.47
C GLN A 107 -15.14 -24.53 -3.52
N ASN A 108 -15.79 -24.70 -2.36
CA ASN A 108 -17.24 -24.92 -2.23
C ASN A 108 -18.02 -23.69 -1.73
N ALA A 109 -17.38 -22.54 -1.51
CA ALA A 109 -18.06 -21.34 -1.04
C ALA A 109 -18.47 -20.46 -2.23
N ASN A 110 -19.77 -20.35 -2.49
CA ASN A 110 -20.34 -19.42 -3.47
C ASN A 110 -20.05 -17.97 -3.04
N VAL A 111 -19.07 -17.32 -3.66
CA VAL A 111 -18.79 -15.90 -3.45
C VAL A 111 -19.70 -15.07 -4.37
N LYS A 112 -20.78 -14.53 -3.80
CA LYS A 112 -21.64 -13.56 -4.50
C LYS A 112 -21.05 -12.16 -4.30
N LEU A 113 -20.33 -11.66 -5.30
CA LEU A 113 -19.90 -10.26 -5.35
C LEU A 113 -21.13 -9.37 -5.56
N VAL A 114 -21.53 -8.63 -4.52
CA VAL A 114 -22.56 -7.61 -4.62
C VAL A 114 -21.86 -6.26 -4.76
N VAL A 115 -21.79 -5.74 -5.98
CA VAL A 115 -21.36 -4.38 -6.24
C VAL A 115 -22.61 -3.51 -6.16
N HIS A 116 -22.64 -2.55 -5.24
CA HIS A 116 -23.67 -1.50 -5.23
C HIS A 116 -23.21 -0.40 -6.17
N SER A 117 -24.04 -0.11 -7.17
CA SER A 117 -23.91 1.03 -8.09
C SER A 117 -24.39 2.32 -7.45
#